data_AF-A0A5S6QML6-F1
#
_entry.id   AF-A0A5S6QML6-F1
#
_cell.length_a   1.000
_cell.length_b   1.000
_cell.length_c   1.000
_cell.angle_alpha   90.00
_cell.angle_beta   90.00
_cell.angle_gamma   90.00
#
_symmetry.space_group_name_H-M   'P 1'
#
loop_
_entity.id
_entity.type
_entity.pdbx_description
1 polymer ?
#
loop_
_entity_poly.entity_id
_entity_poly.type
_entity_poly.pdbx_seq_one_letter_code
_entity_poly.pdbx_strand_id
1 'polypeptide(L)'
;MAQRIGLASADDNPVQSPASSFSARFGASPEPFDGSGDWQEWVAAFEVCSEINGWSDREKLQWLRLRLIGHAGRVLWRLPESATRSFSEAKTALGEAFQSPGQQLIHEMAFRSRRKLATESWATHAEALLCLAEKAYPRLDGNALDVMVNAQLLQSIEDDRLQLMVRRAMPTTVAESVRELMIQQALQCTFRRASTIASADGQCDAPESSTTADLESRLHNLEQSTRQLERLMIHQQNELVLAVGSRSRQRRLPSRAPP
;
A
#
# COMPACT_ATOMS: atom_id res chain seq x y z
N MET A 1 -76.14 71.47 14.38
CA MET A 1 -76.02 70.31 13.47
C MET A 1 -74.62 69.74 13.62
N ALA A 2 -74.48 68.58 14.26
CA ALA A 2 -73.23 67.80 14.28
C ALA A 2 -73.63 66.32 14.38
N GLN A 3 -73.20 65.53 13.40
CA GLN A 3 -73.56 64.13 13.26
C GLN A 3 -72.57 63.20 13.97
N ARG A 4 -73.16 62.11 14.47
CA ARG A 4 -72.59 60.91 15.11
C ARG A 4 -71.39 60.32 14.36
N ILE A 5 -70.42 59.79 15.11
CA ILE A 5 -69.62 58.64 14.70
C ILE A 5 -69.69 57.61 15.83
N GLY A 6 -70.13 56.40 15.49
CA GLY A 6 -70.19 55.26 16.38
C GLY A 6 -70.13 53.95 15.59
N LEU A 7 -69.28 53.06 16.11
CA LEU A 7 -69.27 51.59 16.05
C LEU A 7 -68.97 50.84 14.73
N ALA A 8 -67.81 50.17 14.77
CA ALA A 8 -67.61 48.71 14.71
C ALA A 8 -68.33 47.87 13.64
N SER A 9 -67.54 47.15 12.83
CA SER A 9 -67.68 45.69 12.73
C SER A 9 -66.38 45.06 12.21
N ALA A 10 -66.05 43.93 12.81
CA ALA A 10 -65.02 43.00 12.39
C ALA A 10 -65.29 42.48 10.97
N ASP A 11 -64.22 42.28 10.21
CA ASP A 11 -64.23 41.24 9.19
C ASP A 11 -62.92 40.45 9.24
N ASP A 12 -63.17 39.15 9.22
CA ASP A 12 -62.32 38.02 9.46
C ASP A 12 -61.48 37.75 8.22
N ASN A 13 -60.15 37.64 8.35
CA ASN A 13 -59.35 37.03 7.29
C ASN A 13 -58.17 36.27 7.91
N PRO A 14 -58.24 34.93 7.97
CA PRO A 14 -57.16 34.14 8.51
C PRO A 14 -55.97 34.19 7.56
N VAL A 15 -54.86 34.72 8.06
CA VAL A 15 -53.55 34.65 7.44
C VAL A 15 -53.25 33.18 7.18
N GLN A 16 -53.34 32.79 5.91
CA GLN A 16 -52.81 31.54 5.39
C GLN A 16 -51.35 31.46 5.80
N SER A 17 -51.07 30.55 6.74
CA SER A 17 -49.72 30.13 7.04
C SER A 17 -49.12 29.60 5.75
N PRO A 18 -47.98 30.12 5.25
CA PRO A 18 -47.34 29.49 4.12
C PRO A 18 -46.94 28.09 4.59
N ALA A 19 -47.45 27.11 3.86
CA ALA A 19 -47.07 25.72 3.96
C ALA A 19 -45.57 25.65 4.26
N SER A 20 -45.21 25.03 5.38
CA SER A 20 -43.84 24.60 5.59
C SER A 20 -43.50 23.75 4.38
N SER A 21 -42.77 24.36 3.45
CA SER A 21 -42.07 23.64 2.43
C SER A 21 -41.24 22.65 3.21
N PHE A 22 -41.64 21.38 3.14
CA PHE A 22 -40.71 20.28 3.33
C PHE A 22 -39.68 20.45 2.22
N SER A 23 -38.75 21.38 2.43
CA SER A 23 -37.44 21.30 1.84
C SER A 23 -36.96 19.95 2.30
N ALA A 24 -37.12 18.96 1.42
CA ALA A 24 -36.45 17.69 1.51
C ALA A 24 -34.96 18.07 1.47
N ARG A 25 -34.43 18.39 2.65
CA ARG A 25 -33.02 18.56 2.88
C ARG A 25 -32.48 17.18 2.55
N PHE A 26 -31.80 17.05 1.42
CA PHE A 26 -31.02 15.87 1.11
C PHE A 26 -30.02 15.73 2.26
N GLY A 27 -30.39 14.92 3.26
CA GLY A 27 -29.62 14.80 4.49
C GLY A 27 -28.30 14.13 4.16
N ALA A 28 -27.19 14.79 4.50
CA ALA A 28 -25.88 14.19 4.36
C ALA A 28 -25.77 13.03 5.35
N SER A 29 -25.55 11.81 4.85
CA SER A 29 -25.38 10.64 5.71
C SER A 29 -23.90 10.43 5.98
N PRO A 30 -23.42 10.52 7.23
CA PRO A 30 -22.02 10.20 7.54
C PRO A 30 -21.71 8.74 7.21
N GLU A 31 -20.49 8.49 6.76
CA GLU A 31 -20.00 7.14 6.48
C GLU A 31 -19.86 6.32 7.77
N PRO A 32 -20.07 5.00 7.74
CA PRO A 32 -19.77 4.15 8.88
C PRO A 32 -18.26 4.07 9.13
N PHE A 33 -17.86 4.07 10.40
CA PHE A 33 -16.45 3.93 10.81
C PHE A 33 -16.25 2.64 11.58
N ASP A 34 -15.33 1.80 11.09
CA ASP A 34 -15.01 0.51 11.68
C ASP A 34 -13.77 0.53 12.59
N GLY A 35 -13.00 1.61 12.57
CA GLY A 35 -11.73 1.77 13.29
C GLY A 35 -10.47 1.60 12.44
N SER A 36 -10.59 1.32 11.14
CA SER A 36 -9.45 1.11 10.24
C SER A 36 -8.94 2.39 9.54
N GLY A 37 -9.78 3.43 9.49
CA GLY A 37 -9.45 4.73 8.89
C GLY A 37 -8.85 5.74 9.87
N ASP A 38 -8.54 6.93 9.38
CA ASP A 38 -8.13 8.04 10.23
C ASP A 38 -9.34 8.58 11.01
N TRP A 39 -9.25 8.53 12.35
CA TRP A 39 -10.30 9.03 13.23
C TRP A 39 -10.53 10.54 13.06
N GLN A 40 -9.48 11.35 12.88
CA GLN A 40 -9.63 12.80 12.78
C GLN A 40 -10.30 13.21 11.47
N GLU A 41 -9.90 12.58 10.36
CA GLU A 41 -10.51 12.81 9.06
C GLU A 41 -11.99 12.42 9.06
N TRP A 42 -12.31 11.24 9.62
CA TRP A 42 -13.68 10.77 9.70
C TRP A 42 -14.55 11.66 10.60
N VAL A 43 -14.04 12.08 11.78
CA VAL A 43 -14.80 12.98 12.67
C VAL A 43 -15.00 14.36 12.05
N ALA A 44 -14.02 14.89 11.32
CA ALA A 44 -14.18 16.16 10.61
C ALA A 44 -15.30 16.07 9.56
N ALA A 45 -15.33 15.00 8.76
CA ALA A 45 -16.41 14.75 7.81
C ALA A 45 -17.78 14.57 8.50
N PHE A 46 -17.81 13.89 9.65
CA PHE A 46 -19.00 13.74 10.48
C PHE A 46 -19.53 15.08 10.99
N GLU A 47 -18.65 15.99 11.43
CA GLU A 47 -19.03 17.33 11.90
C GLU A 47 -19.64 18.16 10.78
N VAL A 48 -19.05 18.13 9.58
CA VAL A 48 -19.64 18.76 8.38
C VAL A 48 -21.02 18.18 8.06
N CYS A 49 -21.20 16.85 8.12
CA CYS A 49 -22.53 16.23 7.96
C CYS A 49 -23.53 16.73 9.00
N SER A 50 -23.08 16.89 10.24
CA SER A 50 -23.92 17.36 11.34
C SER A 50 -24.37 18.81 11.15
N GLU A 51 -23.51 19.65 10.58
CA GLU A 51 -23.80 21.05 10.27
C GLU A 51 -24.82 21.16 9.14
N ILE A 52 -24.62 20.40 8.05
CA ILE A 52 -25.54 20.37 6.90
C ILE A 52 -26.95 19.95 7.35
N ASN A 53 -27.04 18.96 8.24
CA ASN A 53 -28.30 18.45 8.73
C ASN A 53 -28.89 19.26 9.89
N GLY A 54 -28.12 20.15 10.51
CA GLY A 54 -28.53 20.92 11.67
C GLY A 54 -28.77 20.08 12.92
N TRP A 55 -27.93 19.05 13.15
CA TRP A 55 -28.09 18.16 14.31
C TRP A 55 -27.76 18.85 15.63
N SER A 56 -28.63 18.63 16.61
CA SER A 56 -28.34 18.92 18.02
C SER A 56 -27.27 17.97 18.57
N ASP A 57 -26.59 18.35 19.67
CA ASP A 57 -25.56 17.50 20.29
C ASP A 57 -26.08 16.12 20.70
N ARG A 58 -27.37 16.02 21.06
CA ARG A 58 -28.02 14.74 21.36
C ARG A 58 -28.16 13.87 20.11
N GLU A 59 -28.55 14.45 18.98
CA GLU A 59 -28.66 13.75 17.70
C GLU A 59 -27.28 13.34 17.18
N LYS A 60 -26.27 14.22 17.30
CA LYS A 60 -24.88 13.89 16.98
C LYS A 60 -24.40 12.67 17.74
N LEU A 61 -24.67 12.60 19.05
CA LEU A 61 -24.29 11.44 19.86
C LEU A 61 -25.01 10.17 19.41
N GLN A 62 -26.30 10.24 19.08
CA GLN A 62 -27.05 9.07 18.58
C GLN A 62 -26.52 8.59 17.24
N TRP A 63 -26.27 9.50 16.30
CA TRP A 63 -25.68 9.19 15.00
C TRP A 63 -24.27 8.64 15.13
N LEU A 64 -23.46 9.19 16.03
CA LEU A 64 -22.12 8.68 16.34
C LEU A 64 -22.20 7.21 16.78
N ARG A 65 -23.08 6.89 17.75
CA ARG A 65 -23.26 5.50 18.23
C ARG A 65 -23.73 4.55 17.13
N LEU A 66 -24.53 5.03 16.18
CA LEU A 66 -25.04 4.21 15.08
C LEU A 66 -23.99 3.97 13.99
N ARG A 67 -23.11 4.95 13.74
CA ARG A 67 -22.12 4.90 12.66
C ARG A 67 -20.81 4.22 13.06
N LEU A 68 -20.55 4.07 14.35
CA LEU A 68 -19.42 3.29 14.85
C LEU A 68 -19.73 1.79 14.79
N ILE A 69 -19.13 1.11 13.82
CA ILE A 69 -19.30 -0.33 13.59
C ILE A 69 -18.01 -1.08 13.94
N GLY A 70 -18.04 -2.41 13.88
CA GLY A 70 -16.82 -3.23 13.96
C GLY A 70 -15.99 -3.02 15.24
N HIS A 71 -14.70 -2.71 15.07
CA HIS A 71 -13.80 -2.45 16.19
C HIS A 71 -14.15 -1.14 16.91
N ALA A 72 -14.47 -0.08 16.15
CA ALA A 72 -14.79 1.22 16.71
C ALA A 72 -16.04 1.19 17.60
N GLY A 73 -17.08 0.45 17.19
CA GLY A 73 -18.26 0.21 18.02
C GLY A 73 -17.91 -0.49 19.34
N ARG A 74 -17.02 -1.50 19.32
CA ARG A 74 -16.57 -2.18 20.55
C ARG A 74 -15.79 -1.26 21.48
N VAL A 75 -14.99 -0.33 20.94
CA VAL A 75 -14.28 0.68 21.74
C VAL A 75 -15.29 1.59 22.45
N LEU A 76 -16.29 2.10 21.72
CA LEU A 76 -17.36 2.91 22.30
C LEU A 76 -18.10 2.20 23.44
N TRP A 77 -18.43 0.91 23.27
CA TRP A 77 -19.09 0.12 24.31
C TRP A 77 -18.25 -0.12 25.57
N ARG A 78 -16.92 -0.02 25.47
CA ARG A 78 -16.01 -0.17 26.62
C ARG A 78 -15.77 1.13 27.37
N LEU A 79 -16.17 2.27 26.81
CA LEU A 79 -16.02 3.56 27.46
C LEU A 79 -17.01 3.69 28.64
N PRO A 80 -16.61 4.40 29.72
CA PRO A 80 -17.49 4.64 30.85
C PRO A 80 -18.69 5.50 30.43
N GLU A 81 -19.85 5.31 31.07
CA GLU A 81 -21.05 6.10 30.77
C GLU A 81 -20.83 7.60 30.91
N SER A 82 -19.95 8.03 31.82
CA SER A 82 -19.56 9.43 31.99
C SER A 82 -18.92 10.03 30.73
N ALA A 83 -18.22 9.23 29.93
CA ALA A 83 -17.58 9.67 28.68
C ALA A 83 -18.52 9.63 27.47
N THR A 84 -19.77 9.20 27.64
CA THR A 84 -20.76 9.08 26.55
C THR A 84 -22.03 9.89 26.83
N ARG A 85 -21.99 10.86 27.75
CA ARG A 85 -23.13 11.74 28.07
C ARG A 85 -23.32 12.85 27.05
N SER A 86 -22.22 13.34 26.48
CA SER A 86 -22.21 14.37 25.45
C SER A 86 -21.40 13.95 24.24
N PHE A 87 -21.68 14.57 23.09
CA PHE A 87 -20.90 14.33 21.87
C PHE A 87 -19.44 14.73 22.05
N SER A 88 -19.15 15.84 22.74
CA SER A 88 -17.80 16.32 22.98
C SER A 88 -16.98 15.33 23.81
N GLU A 89 -17.53 14.83 24.93
CA GLU A 89 -16.87 13.82 25.76
C GLU A 89 -16.62 12.53 24.96
N ALA A 90 -17.62 12.06 24.21
CA ALA A 90 -17.48 10.85 23.41
C ALA A 90 -16.41 11.02 22.32
N LYS A 91 -16.37 12.17 21.64
CA LYS A 91 -15.34 12.53 20.66
C LYS A 91 -13.94 12.50 21.29
N THR A 92 -13.77 13.10 22.46
CA THR A 92 -12.48 13.13 23.15
C THR A 92 -12.01 11.74 23.59
N ALA A 93 -12.89 10.96 24.24
CA ALA A 93 -12.54 9.63 24.73
C ALA A 93 -12.26 8.63 23.60
N LEU A 94 -13.01 8.71 22.50
CA LEU A 94 -12.73 7.92 21.29
C LEU A 94 -11.42 8.37 20.63
N GLY A 95 -11.17 9.68 20.59
CA GLY A 95 -9.90 10.24 20.11
C GLY A 95 -8.72 9.68 20.87
N GLU A 96 -8.76 9.69 22.20
CA GLU A 96 -7.70 9.13 23.05
C GLU A 96 -7.53 7.61 22.86
N ALA A 97 -8.64 6.88 22.69
CA ALA A 97 -8.59 5.44 22.46
C ALA A 97 -7.96 5.07 21.11
N PHE A 98 -8.32 5.76 20.03
CA PHE A 98 -7.76 5.53 18.69
C PHE A 98 -6.36 6.13 18.52
N GLN A 99 -6.02 7.18 19.28
CA GLN A 99 -4.71 7.85 19.25
C GLN A 99 -3.83 7.48 20.44
N SER A 100 -4.09 6.32 21.06
CA SER A 100 -3.27 5.85 22.18
C SER A 100 -1.78 5.81 21.79
N PRO A 101 -0.85 6.04 22.73
CA PRO A 101 0.60 6.07 22.43
C PRO A 101 1.11 4.76 21.80
N GLY A 102 0.42 3.64 22.02
CA GLY A 102 0.71 2.38 21.32
C GLY A 102 0.48 2.47 19.81
N GLN A 103 -0.56 3.18 19.36
CA GLN A 103 -0.81 3.42 17.94
C GLN A 103 0.22 4.36 17.32
N GLN A 104 0.66 5.38 18.07
CA GLN A 104 1.74 6.26 17.62
C GLN A 104 3.03 5.47 17.32
N LEU A 105 3.43 4.56 18.21
CA LEU A 105 4.59 3.70 18.00
C LEU A 105 4.40 2.76 16.79
N ILE A 106 3.19 2.21 16.59
CA ILE A 106 2.87 1.39 15.42
C ILE A 106 3.05 2.21 14.14
N HIS A 107 2.55 3.45 14.10
CA HIS A 107 2.73 4.34 12.96
C HIS A 107 4.19 4.73 12.72
N GLU A 108 4.96 4.95 13.79
CA GLU A 108 6.41 5.20 13.70
C GLU A 108 7.16 4.00 13.08
N MET A 109 6.84 2.79 13.53
CA MET A 109 7.40 1.56 12.97
C MET A 109 6.97 1.35 11.52
N ALA A 110 5.70 1.62 11.20
CA ALA A 110 5.18 1.55 9.84
C ALA A 110 5.87 2.57 8.91
N PHE A 111 6.06 3.81 9.37
CA PHE A 111 6.78 4.84 8.63
C PHE A 111 8.22 4.43 8.31
N ARG A 112 8.96 3.94 9.32
CA ARG A 112 10.36 3.50 9.14
C ARG A 112 10.51 2.27 8.25
N SER A 113 9.56 1.34 8.33
CA SER A 113 9.58 0.10 7.55
C SER A 113 8.91 0.21 6.18
N ARG A 114 8.31 1.37 5.86
CA ARG A 114 7.61 1.57 4.59
C ARG A 114 8.58 1.52 3.42
N ARG A 115 8.36 0.55 2.53
CA ARG A 115 9.09 0.36 1.27
C ARG A 115 8.16 0.52 0.10
N LYS A 116 8.64 1.12 -1.00
CA LYS A 116 7.85 1.31 -2.21
C LYS A 116 7.53 -0.04 -2.85
N LEU A 117 6.27 -0.22 -3.26
CA LEU A 117 5.87 -1.40 -4.02
C LEU A 117 6.31 -1.28 -5.49
N ALA A 118 6.54 -2.41 -6.16
CA ALA A 118 6.98 -2.43 -7.55
C ALA A 118 5.97 -1.74 -8.50
N THR A 119 4.68 -1.91 -8.25
CA THR A 119 3.57 -1.34 -9.03
C THR A 119 3.19 0.08 -8.63
N GLU A 120 3.75 0.58 -7.53
CA GLU A 120 3.40 1.87 -6.95
C GLU A 120 4.21 3.01 -7.59
N SER A 121 3.59 4.17 -7.77
CA SER A 121 4.27 5.39 -8.25
C SER A 121 5.04 6.08 -7.13
N TRP A 122 6.02 6.93 -7.46
CA TRP A 122 6.71 7.71 -6.42
C TRP A 122 5.80 8.72 -5.72
N ALA A 123 4.81 9.28 -6.43
CA ALA A 123 3.86 10.23 -5.84
C ALA A 123 2.98 9.55 -4.77
N THR A 124 2.37 8.41 -5.10
CA THR A 124 1.55 7.63 -4.16
C THR A 124 2.37 7.12 -2.97
N HIS A 125 3.64 6.76 -3.20
CA HIS A 125 4.53 6.34 -2.12
C HIS A 125 4.86 7.50 -1.16
N ALA A 126 5.15 8.68 -1.70
CA ALA A 126 5.44 9.87 -0.91
C ALA A 126 4.21 10.32 -0.11
N GLU A 127 3.01 10.28 -0.71
CA GLU A 127 1.76 10.58 -0.02
C GLU A 127 1.51 9.60 1.14
N ALA A 128 1.71 8.30 0.92
CA ALA A 128 1.60 7.31 1.99
C ALA A 128 2.62 7.56 3.12
N LEU A 129 3.85 7.99 2.81
CA LEU A 129 4.84 8.37 3.81
C LEU A 129 4.44 9.63 4.59
N LEU A 130 3.89 10.64 3.92
CA LEU A 130 3.37 11.85 4.57
C LEU A 130 2.26 11.50 5.56
N CYS A 131 1.24 10.75 5.12
CA CYS A 131 0.14 10.34 6.00
C CYS A 131 0.63 9.51 7.20
N LEU A 132 1.62 8.64 7.01
CA LEU A 132 2.21 7.88 8.12
C LEU A 132 3.01 8.77 9.07
N ALA A 133 3.75 9.75 8.54
CA ALA A 133 4.54 10.68 9.35
C ALA A 133 3.65 11.62 10.18
N GLU A 134 2.57 12.13 9.62
CA GLU A 134 1.58 12.96 10.33
C GLU A 134 0.97 12.20 11.51
N LYS A 135 0.66 10.92 11.31
CA LYS A 135 0.13 10.03 12.37
C LYS A 135 1.17 9.67 13.43
N ALA A 136 2.42 9.44 13.02
CA ALA A 136 3.51 9.08 13.91
C ALA A 136 4.02 10.28 14.75
N TYR A 137 3.96 11.50 14.19
CA TYR A 137 4.53 12.70 14.79
C TYR A 137 3.57 13.89 14.75
N PRO A 138 2.42 13.82 15.45
CA PRO A 138 1.39 14.87 15.42
C PRO A 138 1.84 16.20 16.04
N ARG A 139 2.98 16.22 16.74
CA ARG A 139 3.54 17.43 17.37
C ARG A 139 4.58 18.14 16.51
N LEU A 140 4.99 17.53 15.40
CA LEU A 140 6.04 18.06 14.55
C LEU A 140 5.45 19.06 13.56
N ASP A 141 6.19 20.13 13.27
CA ASP A 141 5.78 21.13 12.29
C ASP A 141 5.86 20.56 10.87
N GLY A 142 5.05 21.15 9.96
CA GLY A 142 4.98 20.68 8.57
C GLY A 142 6.32 20.70 7.84
N ASN A 143 7.20 21.66 8.15
CA ASN A 143 8.53 21.74 7.52
C ASN A 143 9.46 20.63 8.02
N ALA A 144 9.51 20.35 9.33
CA ALA A 144 10.29 19.24 9.84
C ALA A 144 9.73 17.87 9.43
N LEU A 145 8.40 17.73 9.29
CA LEU A 145 7.77 16.56 8.68
C LEU A 145 8.25 16.37 7.23
N ASP A 146 8.22 17.43 6.42
CA ASP A 146 8.65 17.37 5.02
C ASP A 146 10.12 16.94 4.90
N VAL A 147 11.02 17.51 5.70
CA VAL A 147 12.45 17.12 5.71
C VAL A 147 12.63 15.64 6.08
N MET A 148 11.90 15.16 7.10
CA MET A 148 11.97 13.77 7.56
C MET A 148 11.42 12.80 6.51
N VAL A 149 10.27 13.12 5.92
CA VAL A 149 9.65 12.31 4.87
C VAL A 149 10.52 12.31 3.61
N ASN A 150 11.10 13.44 3.25
CA ASN A 150 12.03 13.55 2.13
C ASN A 150 13.26 12.64 2.34
N ALA A 151 13.85 12.65 3.53
CA ALA A 151 14.96 11.77 3.87
C ALA A 151 14.57 10.27 3.75
N GLN A 152 13.38 9.90 4.24
CA GLN A 152 12.87 8.52 4.14
C GLN A 152 12.58 8.13 2.69
N LEU A 153 12.00 9.03 1.89
CA LEU A 153 11.74 8.84 0.47
C LEU A 153 13.04 8.55 -0.29
N LEU A 154 14.09 9.32 -0.06
CA LEU A 154 15.40 9.12 -0.72
C LEU A 154 16.10 7.82 -0.29
N GLN A 155 15.82 7.33 0.93
CA GLN A 155 16.31 6.03 1.41
C GLN A 155 15.51 4.85 0.81
N SER A 156 14.26 5.06 0.43
CA SER A 156 13.41 4.02 -0.18
C SER A 156 13.81 3.66 -1.62
N ILE A 157 14.72 4.43 -2.25
CA ILE A 157 15.20 4.21 -3.61
C ILE A 157 16.22 3.06 -3.62
N GLU A 158 15.84 1.94 -4.24
CA GLU A 158 16.70 0.75 -4.38
C GLU A 158 17.63 0.80 -5.60
N ASP A 159 17.29 1.57 -6.63
CA ASP A 159 18.13 1.74 -7.83
C ASP A 159 19.23 2.78 -7.58
N ASP A 160 20.48 2.31 -7.46
CA ASP A 160 21.67 3.14 -7.22
C ASP A 160 21.81 4.28 -8.24
N ARG A 161 21.46 4.04 -9.51
CA ARG A 161 21.58 5.06 -10.57
C ARG A 161 20.53 6.13 -10.38
N LEU A 162 19.29 5.74 -10.09
CA LEU A 162 18.22 6.69 -9.78
C LEU A 162 18.54 7.49 -8.52
N GLN A 163 19.05 6.82 -7.48
CA GLN A 163 19.43 7.46 -6.23
C GLN A 163 20.53 8.51 -6.44
N LEU A 164 21.54 8.20 -7.26
CA LEU A 164 22.60 9.15 -7.62
C LEU A 164 22.06 10.38 -8.37
N MET A 165 21.17 10.17 -9.35
CA MET A 165 20.60 11.27 -10.13
C MET A 165 19.78 12.22 -9.26
N VAL A 166 18.91 11.68 -8.41
CA VAL A 166 18.08 12.47 -7.50
C VAL A 166 18.94 13.20 -6.46
N ARG A 167 19.95 12.54 -5.87
CA ARG A 167 20.85 13.19 -4.90
C ARG A 167 21.66 14.34 -5.51
N ARG A 168 22.02 14.26 -6.79
CA ARG A 168 22.70 15.35 -7.50
C ARG A 168 21.82 16.58 -7.71
N ALA A 169 20.51 16.38 -7.87
CA ALA A 169 19.55 17.48 -7.96
C ALA A 169 19.34 18.21 -6.62
N MET A 170 19.81 17.62 -5.51
CA MET A 170 19.69 18.15 -4.14
C MET A 170 18.28 18.66 -3.78
N PRO A 171 17.23 17.82 -3.96
CA PRO A 171 15.87 18.22 -3.61
C PRO A 171 15.75 18.45 -2.11
N THR A 172 15.16 19.58 -1.75
CA THR A 172 14.99 20.00 -0.35
C THR A 172 13.65 19.59 0.21
N THR A 173 12.63 19.52 -0.65
CA THR A 173 11.26 19.18 -0.27
C THR A 173 10.81 17.83 -0.82
N VAL A 174 9.78 17.22 -0.21
CA VAL A 174 9.18 15.99 -0.74
C VAL A 174 8.66 16.20 -2.17
N ALA A 175 8.03 17.36 -2.42
CA ALA A 175 7.49 17.70 -3.73
C ALA A 175 8.58 17.79 -4.82
N GLU A 176 9.74 18.36 -4.49
CA GLU A 176 10.90 18.39 -5.40
C GLU A 176 11.46 17.00 -5.65
N SER A 177 11.61 16.18 -4.61
CA SER A 177 12.09 14.80 -4.75
C SER A 177 11.18 13.97 -5.62
N VAL A 178 9.86 14.04 -5.41
CA VAL A 178 8.88 13.33 -6.24
C VAL A 178 8.96 13.79 -7.69
N ARG A 179 9.03 15.11 -7.93
CA ARG A 179 9.15 15.67 -9.28
C ARG A 179 10.40 15.13 -9.99
N GLU A 180 11.55 15.18 -9.33
CA GLU A 180 12.81 14.69 -9.89
C GLU A 180 12.75 13.18 -10.16
N LEU A 181 12.25 12.41 -9.21
CA LEU A 181 12.06 10.96 -9.37
C LEU A 181 11.20 10.62 -10.59
N MET A 182 10.08 11.32 -10.76
CA MET A 182 9.17 11.11 -11.89
C MET A 182 9.81 11.52 -13.22
N ILE A 183 10.53 12.65 -13.26
CA ILE A 183 11.28 13.08 -14.45
C ILE A 183 12.31 12.02 -14.84
N GLN A 184 13.12 11.54 -13.89
CA GLN A 184 14.14 10.54 -14.16
C GLN A 184 13.54 9.21 -14.63
N GLN A 185 12.42 8.77 -14.06
CA GLN A 185 11.71 7.58 -14.54
C GLN A 185 11.18 7.74 -15.97
N ALA A 186 10.59 8.91 -16.28
CA ALA A 186 10.11 9.19 -17.62
C ALA A 186 11.25 9.18 -18.64
N LEU A 187 12.39 9.81 -18.30
CA LEU A 187 13.59 9.80 -19.13
C LEU A 187 14.16 8.38 -19.32
N GLN A 188 14.22 7.57 -18.26
CA GLN A 188 14.66 6.17 -18.41
C GLN A 188 13.74 5.39 -19.36
N CYS A 189 12.42 5.62 -19.32
CA CYS A 189 11.48 5.00 -20.24
C CYS A 189 11.72 5.44 -21.69
N THR A 190 12.04 6.72 -21.95
CA THR A 190 12.33 7.19 -23.31
C THR A 190 13.64 6.61 -23.84
N PHE A 191 14.70 6.53 -23.03
CA PHE A 191 15.97 5.93 -23.45
C PHE A 191 15.84 4.43 -23.74
N ARG A 192 15.07 3.68 -22.93
CA ARG A 192 14.80 2.26 -23.20
C ARG A 192 14.01 2.07 -24.50
N ARG A 193 13.01 2.91 -24.76
CA ARG A 193 12.22 2.86 -26.01
C ARG A 193 13.06 3.23 -27.23
N ALA A 194 13.90 4.26 -27.13
CA ALA A 194 14.83 4.63 -28.18
C ALA A 194 15.85 3.50 -28.45
N SER A 195 16.32 2.81 -27.42
CA SER A 195 17.19 1.64 -27.57
C SER A 195 16.49 0.47 -28.27
N THR A 196 15.21 0.20 -27.98
CA THR A 196 14.44 -0.85 -28.68
C THR A 196 14.14 -0.48 -30.14
N ILE A 197 13.89 0.80 -30.43
CA ILE A 197 13.63 1.27 -31.80
C ILE A 197 14.94 1.31 -32.59
N ALA A 198 16.05 1.78 -32.01
CA ALA A 198 17.36 1.74 -32.65
C ALA A 198 17.86 0.31 -32.89
N SER A 199 17.46 -0.66 -32.06
CA SER A 199 17.71 -2.09 -32.31
C SER A 199 16.80 -2.66 -33.41
N ALA A 200 15.66 -2.03 -33.70
CA ALA A 200 14.75 -2.42 -34.77
C ALA A 200 15.10 -1.76 -36.13
N ASP A 201 15.65 -0.54 -36.13
CA ASP A 201 16.11 0.18 -37.33
C ASP A 201 17.58 -0.08 -37.68
N GLY A 202 18.32 -0.77 -36.81
CA GLY A 202 19.67 -1.27 -37.07
C GLY A 202 19.63 -2.64 -37.74
N GLN A 203 19.16 -2.74 -38.98
CA GLN A 203 19.50 -3.89 -39.83
C GLN A 203 20.99 -3.83 -40.19
N CYS A 204 21.82 -4.29 -39.28
CA CYS A 204 23.03 -5.03 -39.62
C CYS A 204 22.77 -6.47 -39.19
N ASP A 205 22.81 -7.38 -40.16
CA ASP A 205 22.67 -8.82 -39.95
C ASP A 205 23.53 -9.29 -38.75
N ALA A 206 22.88 -9.60 -37.64
CA ALA A 206 23.45 -10.39 -36.56
C ALA A 206 22.36 -11.28 -35.96
N PRO A 207 22.50 -12.62 -35.95
CA PRO A 207 21.38 -13.52 -35.72
C PRO A 207 21.28 -13.83 -34.22
N GLU A 208 20.24 -13.37 -33.54
CA GLU A 208 19.92 -13.85 -32.18
C GLU A 208 19.53 -15.34 -32.16
N SER A 209 19.23 -15.92 -33.34
CA SER A 209 19.11 -17.38 -33.51
C SER A 209 20.45 -18.12 -33.48
N SER A 210 21.58 -17.44 -33.75
CA SER A 210 22.91 -18.07 -33.77
C SER A 210 23.42 -18.33 -32.36
N THR A 211 23.25 -17.39 -31.43
CA THR A 211 23.74 -17.55 -30.06
C THR A 211 22.90 -18.56 -29.27
N THR A 212 21.59 -18.59 -29.47
CA THR A 212 20.69 -19.58 -28.86
C THR A 212 20.90 -20.97 -29.45
N ALA A 213 20.99 -21.10 -30.78
CA ALA A 213 21.29 -22.39 -31.43
C ALA A 213 22.69 -22.92 -31.09
N ASP A 214 23.70 -22.04 -30.95
CA ASP A 214 25.06 -22.45 -30.55
C ASP A 214 25.11 -22.88 -29.08
N LEU A 215 24.33 -22.22 -28.20
CA LEU A 215 24.15 -22.65 -26.81
C LEU A 215 23.40 -24.00 -26.71
N GLU A 216 22.34 -24.20 -27.50
CA GLU A 216 21.62 -25.47 -27.58
C GLU A 216 22.50 -26.61 -28.12
N SER A 217 23.30 -26.32 -29.15
CA SER A 217 24.30 -27.26 -29.70
C SER A 217 25.36 -27.64 -28.67
N ARG A 218 25.86 -26.67 -27.90
CA ARG A 218 26.81 -26.91 -26.80
C ARG A 218 26.20 -27.74 -25.67
N LEU A 219 24.94 -27.48 -25.30
CA LEU A 219 24.22 -28.27 -24.31
C LEU A 219 24.01 -29.72 -24.79
N HIS A 220 23.61 -29.90 -26.06
CA HIS A 220 23.43 -31.23 -26.63
C HIS A 220 24.75 -32.03 -26.67
N ASN A 221 25.85 -31.38 -27.04
CA ASN A 221 27.18 -32.02 -27.01
C ASN A 221 27.61 -32.40 -25.58
N LEU A 222 27.32 -31.56 -24.59
CA LEU A 222 27.58 -31.87 -23.18
C LEU A 222 26.74 -33.07 -22.70
N GLU A 223 25.46 -33.12 -23.04
CA GLU A 223 24.59 -34.27 -22.72
C GLU A 223 25.06 -35.58 -23.38
N GLN A 224 25.57 -35.52 -24.61
CA GLN A 224 26.12 -36.71 -25.26
C GLN A 224 27.43 -37.16 -24.59
N SER A 225 28.31 -36.22 -24.24
CA SER A 225 29.59 -36.54 -23.58
C SER A 225 29.39 -37.17 -22.20
N THR A 226 28.40 -36.69 -21.43
CA THR A 226 28.06 -37.23 -20.10
C THR A 226 27.51 -38.65 -20.20
N ARG A 227 26.57 -38.91 -21.13
CA ARG A 227 26.07 -40.27 -21.39
C ARG A 227 27.17 -41.23 -21.86
N GLN A 228 28.13 -40.74 -22.63
CA GLN A 228 29.27 -41.56 -23.07
C GLN A 228 30.19 -41.91 -21.90
N LEU A 229 30.47 -40.95 -21.01
CA LEU A 229 31.22 -41.21 -19.78
C LEU A 229 30.51 -42.21 -18.86
N GLU A 230 29.19 -42.09 -18.70
CA GLU A 230 28.40 -43.06 -17.93
C GLU A 230 28.51 -44.48 -18.51
N ARG A 231 28.43 -44.64 -19.83
CA ARG A 231 28.61 -45.94 -20.49
C ARG A 231 30.02 -46.52 -20.28
N LEU A 232 31.05 -45.68 -20.36
CA LEU A 232 32.43 -46.12 -20.13
C LEU A 232 32.65 -46.51 -18.67
N MET A 233 32.08 -45.78 -17.72
CA MET A 233 32.11 -46.14 -16.30
C MET A 233 31.41 -47.47 -16.03
N ILE A 234 30.21 -47.66 -16.60
CA ILE A 234 29.47 -48.93 -16.47
C ILE A 234 30.29 -50.07 -17.07
N HIS A 235 30.91 -49.88 -18.24
CA HIS A 235 31.73 -50.91 -18.86
C HIS A 235 32.98 -51.25 -18.04
N GLN A 236 33.70 -50.24 -17.52
CA GLN A 236 34.85 -50.44 -16.65
C GLN A 236 34.46 -51.17 -15.36
N GLN A 237 33.32 -50.81 -14.77
CA GLN A 237 32.82 -51.46 -13.56
C GLN A 237 32.44 -52.92 -13.82
N ASN A 238 31.87 -53.21 -14.99
CA ASN A 238 31.53 -54.58 -15.39
C ASN A 238 32.78 -55.42 -15.71
N GLU A 239 33.79 -54.83 -16.35
CA GLU A 239 35.11 -55.45 -16.57
C GLU A 239 35.83 -55.78 -15.25
N LEU A 240 35.78 -54.87 -14.26
CA LEU A 240 36.33 -55.12 -12.93
C LEU A 240 35.59 -56.25 -12.21
N VAL A 241 34.26 -56.33 -12.33
CA VAL A 241 33.44 -57.42 -11.78
C VAL A 241 33.76 -58.76 -12.45
N LEU A 242 33.92 -58.79 -13.78
CA LEU A 242 34.30 -59.99 -14.53
C LEU A 242 35.74 -60.45 -14.22
N ALA A 243 36.68 -59.52 -14.04
CA ALA A 243 38.06 -59.82 -13.64
C ALA A 243 38.13 -60.42 -12.22
N VAL A 244 37.31 -59.93 -11.28
CA VAL A 244 37.19 -60.49 -9.93
C VAL A 244 36.53 -61.88 -9.95
N GLY A 245 35.50 -62.08 -10.78
CA GLY A 245 34.86 -63.39 -10.97
C GLY A 245 35.80 -64.44 -11.59
N SER A 246 36.66 -64.02 -12.52
CA SER A 246 37.64 -64.89 -13.19
C SER A 246 38.78 -65.32 -12.26
N ARG A 247 39.30 -64.39 -11.43
CA ARG A 247 40.29 -64.71 -10.38
C ARG A 247 39.72 -65.63 -9.29
N SER A 248 38.42 -65.51 -8.99
CA SER A 248 37.73 -66.36 -8.02
C SER A 248 37.50 -67.79 -8.54
N ARG A 249 37.36 -67.97 -9.87
CA ARG A 249 37.27 -69.30 -10.50
C ARG A 249 38.63 -69.99 -10.61
N GLN A 250 39.71 -69.27 -10.91
CA GLN A 250 41.07 -69.85 -10.96
C GLN A 250 41.58 -70.33 -9.59
N ARG A 251 41.11 -69.76 -8.48
CA ARG A 251 41.42 -70.25 -7.11
C ARG A 251 40.62 -71.49 -6.68
N ARG A 252 39.63 -71.95 -7.47
CA ARG A 252 38.81 -73.15 -7.19
C ARG A 252 39.12 -74.29 -8.18
N LEU A 253 40.40 -74.55 -8.45
CA LEU A 253 40.83 -75.83 -9.01
C LEU A 253 41.54 -76.62 -7.89
N PRO A 254 40.97 -77.75 -7.41
CA PRO A 254 41.64 -78.58 -6.42
C PRO A 254 42.83 -79.32 -7.05
N SER A 255 43.99 -79.21 -6.41
CA SER A 255 45.14 -80.09 -6.59
C SER A 255 44.69 -81.54 -6.43
N ARG A 256 44.72 -82.31 -7.51
CA ARG A 256 44.51 -83.77 -7.48
C ARG A 256 45.89 -84.42 -7.29
N ALA A 257 46.15 -84.86 -6.06
CA ALA A 257 47.31 -85.68 -5.70
C ALA A 257 47.22 -87.08 -6.36
N PRO A 258 48.36 -87.72 -6.66
CA PRO A 258 48.41 -88.96 -7.43
C PRO A 258 48.27 -90.20 -6.54
N PRO A 259 47.87 -91.35 -7.10
CA PRO A 259 48.35 -92.67 -6.69
C PRO A 259 49.58 -93.10 -7.48
#